data_AF-A0A838UPL0-F1
#
_entry.id   AF-A0A838UPL0-F1
#
_cell.length_a   1.000
_cell.length_b   1.000
_cell.length_c   1.000
_cell.angle_alpha   90.00
_cell.angle_beta   90.00
_cell.angle_gamma   90.00
#
_symmetry.space_group_name_H-M   'P 1'
#
loop_
_entity.id
_entity.type
_entity.pdbx_description
1 polymer ?
#
loop_
_entity_poly.entity_id
_entity_poly.type
_entity_poly.pdbx_seq_one_letter_code
_entity_poly.pdbx_strand_id
1 'polypeptide(L)'
;MSTPTVKKTPTSRETSKKRGDVIVWIFGILDRGVYIFIGLAFILAAILALFLSFSNLIQSVGRNVAFYDITPQNVLDFVSDLLLVLIIMEVLGTIRSYLQEGDTTVKPFLFIGIISATRGILSIGALLSIPGETLKADEFTRKMIELGIDAVIIVALGITIRVLGKLASDKEDDAELVSQTITEIPAVGGQLTVATTVVNPPHHHEPVPGDVAS
;
A
#
# COMPACT_ATOMS: atom_id res chain seq x y z
N MET A 1 -14.85 71.15 12.02
CA MET A 1 -14.75 70.49 10.69
C MET A 1 -13.94 69.22 10.90
N SER A 2 -14.63 68.14 11.28
CA SER A 2 -13.99 66.88 11.67
C SER A 2 -14.43 65.82 10.66
N THR A 3 -13.49 65.33 9.86
CA THR A 3 -13.72 64.29 8.86
C THR A 3 -13.98 62.94 9.57
N PRO A 4 -15.01 62.18 9.17
CA PRO A 4 -15.24 60.86 9.73
C PRO A 4 -14.25 59.86 9.13
N THR A 5 -13.52 59.16 9.99
CA THR A 5 -12.61 58.08 9.62
C THR A 5 -13.40 56.83 9.25
N VAL A 6 -13.35 56.46 7.96
CA VAL A 6 -13.95 55.23 7.45
C VAL A 6 -13.17 54.03 7.99
N LYS A 7 -13.77 53.29 8.93
CA LYS A 7 -13.24 52.05 9.49
C LYS A 7 -13.46 50.93 8.47
N LYS A 8 -12.39 50.48 7.80
CA LYS A 8 -12.45 49.36 6.85
C LYS A 8 -12.81 48.07 7.61
N THR A 9 -14.00 47.53 7.34
CA THR A 9 -14.40 46.20 7.79
C THR A 9 -13.61 45.14 7.02
N PRO A 10 -12.97 44.18 7.69
CA PRO A 10 -12.22 43.12 7.02
C PRO A 10 -13.16 42.29 6.14
N THR A 11 -12.81 42.21 4.86
CA THR A 11 -13.59 41.50 3.84
C THR A 11 -13.55 39.99 4.07
N SER A 12 -14.71 39.33 4.00
CA SER A 12 -14.95 37.89 4.28
C SER A 12 -14.06 36.87 3.51
N ARG A 13 -13.24 37.32 2.55
CA ARG A 13 -12.31 36.46 1.80
C ARG A 13 -11.03 36.12 2.56
N GLU A 14 -10.62 36.92 3.54
CA GLU A 14 -9.36 36.73 4.27
C GLU A 14 -9.48 35.69 5.42
N THR A 15 -10.68 35.54 5.97
CA THR A 15 -10.97 34.61 7.09
C THR A 15 -11.09 33.15 6.64
N SER A 16 -11.41 32.88 5.37
CA SER A 16 -11.51 31.51 4.84
C SER A 16 -10.14 30.89 4.57
N LYS A 17 -9.13 31.68 4.17
CA LYS A 17 -7.78 31.18 3.84
C LYS A 17 -7.02 30.74 5.10
N LYS A 18 -7.10 31.52 6.18
CA LYS A 18 -6.50 31.17 7.49
C LYS A 18 -7.06 29.88 8.10
N ARG A 19 -8.33 29.53 7.81
CA ARG A 19 -8.95 28.31 8.36
C ARG A 19 -8.43 27.04 7.69
N GLY A 20 -8.21 27.07 6.37
CA GLY A 20 -7.64 25.93 5.63
C GLY A 20 -6.22 25.60 6.10
N ASP A 21 -5.37 26.61 6.25
CA ASP A 21 -3.97 26.44 6.66
C ASP A 21 -3.86 25.85 8.09
N VAL A 22 -4.75 26.26 8.99
CA VAL A 22 -4.79 25.74 10.38
C VAL A 22 -5.26 24.28 10.41
N ILE A 23 -6.24 23.90 9.59
CA ILE A 23 -6.72 22.52 9.49
C ILE A 23 -5.59 21.62 8.95
N VAL A 24 -4.94 22.00 7.86
CA VAL A 24 -3.83 21.23 7.27
C VAL A 24 -2.67 21.10 8.26
N TRP A 25 -2.36 22.16 9.01
CA TRP A 25 -1.32 22.14 10.04
C TRP A 25 -1.65 21.19 11.21
N ILE A 26 -2.90 21.18 11.67
CA ILE A 26 -3.38 20.26 12.72
C ILE A 26 -3.39 18.81 12.25
N PHE A 27 -3.83 18.55 11.03
CA PHE A 27 -3.79 17.20 10.45
C PHE A 27 -2.36 16.69 10.37
N GLY A 28 -1.40 17.50 9.92
CA GLY A 28 0.00 17.09 9.85
C GLY A 28 0.64 16.80 11.22
N ILE A 29 0.25 17.51 12.28
CA ILE A 29 0.70 17.23 13.65
C ILE A 29 0.09 15.92 14.18
N LEU A 30 -1.19 15.68 13.87
CA LEU A 30 -1.95 14.54 14.36
C LEU A 30 -1.46 13.25 13.69
N ASP A 31 -1.27 13.28 12.37
CA ASP A 31 -0.72 12.16 11.60
C ASP A 31 0.62 11.73 12.20
N ARG A 32 1.53 12.70 12.43
CA ARG A 32 2.83 12.44 13.03
C ARG A 32 2.73 11.86 14.45
N GLY A 33 1.81 12.36 15.26
CA GLY A 33 1.56 11.84 16.61
C GLY A 33 1.07 10.40 16.60
N VAL A 34 0.12 10.08 15.73
CA VAL A 34 -0.42 8.73 15.54
C VAL A 34 0.69 7.77 15.09
N TYR A 35 1.58 8.19 14.20
CA TYR A 35 2.69 7.35 13.72
C TYR A 35 3.68 6.98 14.82
N ILE A 36 4.10 7.96 15.63
CA ILE A 36 5.01 7.71 16.75
C ILE A 36 4.33 6.78 17.76
N PHE A 37 3.04 6.99 18.01
CA PHE A 37 2.28 6.16 18.94
C PHE A 37 2.17 4.70 18.46
N ILE A 38 1.79 4.47 17.20
CA ILE A 38 1.70 3.11 16.62
C ILE A 38 3.07 2.43 16.63
N GLY A 39 4.11 3.12 16.15
CA GLY A 39 5.46 2.57 16.12
C GLY A 39 5.98 2.20 17.51
N LEU A 40 5.75 3.06 18.51
CA LEU A 40 6.10 2.80 19.89
C LEU A 40 5.32 1.61 20.48
N ALA A 41 4.01 1.51 20.19
CA ALA A 41 3.18 0.40 20.64
C ALA A 41 3.65 -0.94 20.06
N PHE A 42 4.00 -1.00 18.78
CA PHE A 42 4.57 -2.20 18.14
C PHE A 42 5.92 -2.59 18.75
N ILE A 43 6.81 -1.62 19.00
CA ILE A 43 8.10 -1.87 19.66
C ILE A 43 7.89 -2.41 21.08
N LEU A 44 7.01 -1.79 21.87
CA LEU A 44 6.69 -2.26 23.22
C LEU A 44 6.09 -3.66 23.21
N ALA A 45 5.19 -3.95 22.25
CA ALA A 45 4.62 -5.28 22.09
C ALA A 45 5.69 -6.33 21.73
N ALA A 46 6.59 -6.02 20.79
CA ALA A 46 7.70 -6.89 20.43
C ALA A 46 8.62 -7.19 21.63
N ILE A 47 9.01 -6.15 22.37
CA ILE A 47 9.87 -6.28 23.56
C ILE A 47 9.16 -7.11 24.64
N LEU A 48 7.88 -6.82 24.90
CA LEU A 48 7.11 -7.54 25.92
C LEU A 48 6.93 -9.01 25.53
N ALA A 49 6.56 -9.30 24.29
CA ALA A 49 6.44 -10.67 23.79
C ALA A 49 7.78 -11.41 23.92
N LEU A 50 8.89 -10.82 23.48
CA LEU A 50 10.23 -11.41 23.60
C LEU A 50 10.59 -11.67 25.07
N PHE A 51 10.35 -10.69 25.94
CA PHE A 51 10.63 -10.81 27.36
C PHE A 51 9.82 -11.93 28.03
N LEU A 52 8.53 -12.03 27.72
CA LEU A 52 7.66 -13.11 28.22
C LEU A 52 8.12 -14.47 27.72
N SER A 53 8.43 -14.59 26.43
CA SER A 53 8.93 -15.83 25.80
C SER A 53 10.22 -16.31 26.47
N PHE A 54 11.17 -15.39 26.67
CA PHE A 54 12.44 -15.67 27.29
C PHE A 54 12.28 -16.03 28.77
N SER A 55 11.40 -15.33 29.49
CA SER A 55 11.07 -15.62 30.88
C SER A 55 10.43 -17.00 31.04
N ASN A 56 9.52 -17.38 30.14
CA ASN A 56 8.88 -18.70 30.13
C ASN A 56 9.90 -19.82 29.88
N LEU A 57 10.82 -19.60 28.94
CA LEU A 57 11.91 -20.54 28.67
C LEU A 57 12.83 -20.70 29.89
N ILE A 58 13.28 -19.60 30.49
CA ILE A 58 14.13 -19.64 31.69
C ILE A 58 13.42 -20.31 32.87
N GLN A 59 12.15 -20.00 33.11
CA GLN A 59 11.39 -20.63 34.19
C GLN A 59 11.20 -22.13 33.97
N SER A 60 11.07 -22.57 32.71
CA SER A 60 10.99 -23.98 32.35
C SER A 60 12.31 -24.70 32.65
N VAL A 61 13.44 -24.04 32.39
CA VAL A 61 14.78 -24.57 32.69
C VAL A 61 15.10 -24.51 34.20
N GLY A 62 14.78 -23.41 34.88
CA GLY A 62 15.17 -23.18 36.28
C GLY A 62 14.36 -23.98 37.31
N ARG A 63 13.14 -24.40 36.96
CA ARG A 63 12.31 -25.27 37.80
C ARG A 63 12.73 -26.73 37.71
N ASN A 64 13.36 -27.11 36.60
CA ASN A 64 13.84 -28.46 36.32
C ASN A 64 15.37 -28.46 36.50
N VAL A 65 15.83 -28.78 37.71
CA VAL A 65 17.26 -28.72 38.13
C VAL A 65 18.20 -29.60 37.29
N ALA A 66 17.68 -30.38 36.35
CA ALA A 66 18.42 -31.07 35.31
C ALA A 66 18.05 -30.50 33.93
N PHE A 67 19.05 -30.05 33.17
CA PHE A 67 18.95 -29.64 31.76
C PHE A 67 18.35 -30.71 30.81
N TYR A 68 18.00 -31.89 31.33
CA TYR A 68 17.45 -33.02 30.60
C TYR A 68 15.94 -32.94 30.34
N ASP A 69 15.24 -31.99 30.96
CA ASP A 69 13.77 -31.90 30.94
C ASP A 69 13.23 -30.76 30.06
N ILE A 70 14.07 -30.21 29.16
CA ILE A 70 13.59 -29.30 28.11
C ILE A 70 12.77 -30.14 27.14
N THR A 71 11.45 -30.06 27.26
CA THR A 71 10.53 -30.76 26.36
C THR A 71 10.55 -30.08 24.98
N PRO A 72 10.46 -30.83 23.86
CA PRO A 72 10.37 -30.26 22.52
C PRO A 72 9.30 -29.17 22.38
N GLN A 73 8.18 -29.30 23.10
CA GLN A 73 7.10 -28.32 23.14
C GLN A 73 7.56 -26.93 23.62
N ASN A 74 8.42 -26.85 24.64
CA ASN A 74 8.87 -25.56 25.18
C ASN A 74 9.78 -24.79 24.20
N VAL A 75 10.60 -25.54 23.43
CA VAL A 75 11.40 -24.96 22.35
C VAL A 75 10.49 -24.46 21.24
N LEU A 76 9.43 -25.21 20.95
CA LEU A 76 8.49 -24.87 19.91
C LEU A 76 7.68 -23.60 20.22
N ASP A 77 7.15 -23.51 21.44
CA ASP A 77 6.44 -22.33 21.91
C ASP A 77 7.35 -21.10 21.83
N PHE A 78 8.61 -21.24 22.24
CA PHE A 78 9.61 -20.18 22.12
C PHE A 78 9.86 -19.77 20.67
N VAL A 79 10.02 -20.71 19.73
CA VAL A 79 10.18 -20.40 18.30
C VAL A 79 8.92 -19.73 17.75
N SER A 80 7.73 -20.20 18.12
CA SER A 80 6.45 -19.62 17.69
C SER A 80 6.30 -18.16 18.15
N ASP A 81 6.74 -17.86 19.37
CA ASP A 81 6.75 -16.52 19.93
C ASP A 81 7.83 -15.64 19.28
N LEU A 82 9.02 -16.18 18.98
CA LEU A 82 10.04 -15.46 18.22
C LEU A 82 9.55 -15.13 16.80
N LEU A 83 8.88 -16.07 16.13
CA LEU A 83 8.26 -15.83 14.83
C LEU A 83 7.18 -14.75 14.92
N LEU A 84 6.43 -14.67 16.03
CA LEU A 84 5.50 -13.56 16.28
C LEU A 84 6.24 -12.22 16.37
N VAL A 85 7.34 -12.17 17.13
CA VAL A 85 8.16 -10.97 17.25
C VAL A 85 8.74 -10.56 15.89
N LEU A 86 9.17 -11.53 15.08
CA LEU A 86 9.62 -11.27 13.71
C LEU A 86 8.50 -10.70 12.84
N ILE A 87 7.27 -11.20 12.92
CA ILE A 87 6.13 -10.58 12.23
C ILE A 87 5.92 -9.13 12.69
N ILE A 88 5.94 -8.87 14.00
CA ILE A 88 5.74 -7.51 14.53
C ILE A 88 6.82 -6.57 14.00
N MET A 89 8.08 -7.01 13.98
CA MET A 89 9.20 -6.24 13.43
C MET A 89 9.07 -6.01 11.91
N GLU A 90 8.64 -7.02 11.18
CA GLU A 90 8.46 -6.94 9.74
C GLU A 90 7.32 -5.99 9.35
N VAL A 91 6.18 -6.11 10.05
CA VAL A 91 5.02 -5.22 9.91
C VAL A 91 5.42 -3.79 10.27
N LEU A 92 6.21 -3.59 11.34
CA LEU A 92 6.73 -2.27 11.70
C LEU A 92 7.64 -1.70 10.59
N GLY A 93 8.48 -2.52 9.97
CA GLY A 93 9.29 -2.12 8.81
C GLY A 93 8.43 -1.65 7.64
N THR A 94 7.34 -2.36 7.36
CA THR A 94 6.38 -2.02 6.31
C THR A 94 5.58 -0.77 6.64
N ILE A 95 5.09 -0.64 7.88
CA ILE A 95 4.44 0.58 8.36
C ILE A 95 5.40 1.75 8.21
N ARG A 96 6.67 1.60 8.59
CA ARG A 96 7.64 2.68 8.46
C ARG A 96 7.89 3.06 7.00
N SER A 97 8.01 2.09 6.10
CA SER A 97 8.18 2.33 4.65
C SER A 97 6.95 3.01 4.05
N TYR A 98 5.75 2.51 4.32
CA TYR A 98 4.49 3.10 3.88
C TYR A 98 4.33 4.55 4.38
N LEU A 99 4.73 4.81 5.61
CA LEU A 99 4.66 6.15 6.23
C LEU A 99 5.77 7.10 5.77
N GLN A 100 6.91 6.62 5.28
CA GLN A 100 8.02 7.46 4.82
C GLN A 100 7.85 7.89 3.36
N GLU A 101 7.40 6.98 2.51
CA GLU A 101 7.30 7.22 1.06
C GLU A 101 5.91 7.73 0.66
N GLY A 102 4.89 7.57 1.51
CA GLY A 102 3.53 8.07 1.28
C GLY A 102 2.79 7.39 0.12
N ASP A 103 3.48 6.54 -0.64
CA ASP A 103 2.93 5.83 -1.79
C ASP A 103 2.37 4.48 -1.34
N THR A 104 1.07 4.30 -1.53
CA THR A 104 0.33 3.09 -1.15
C THR A 104 0.56 1.98 -2.18
N THR A 105 1.81 1.62 -2.41
CA THR A 105 2.12 0.52 -3.30
C THR A 105 1.56 -0.76 -2.69
N VAL A 106 0.89 -1.58 -3.50
CA VAL A 106 0.28 -2.84 -3.03
C VAL A 106 1.34 -3.89 -2.65
N LYS A 107 2.57 -3.75 -3.19
CA LYS A 107 3.68 -4.69 -3.02
C LYS A 107 4.07 -4.94 -1.55
N PRO A 108 4.32 -3.94 -0.68
CA PRO A 108 4.70 -4.18 0.72
C PRO A 108 3.60 -4.90 1.51
N PHE A 109 2.32 -4.62 1.22
CA PHE A 109 1.21 -5.33 1.85
C PHE A 109 1.16 -6.82 1.45
N LEU A 110 1.39 -7.14 0.17
CA LEU A 110 1.45 -8.53 -0.31
C LEU A 110 2.63 -9.29 0.32
N PHE A 111 3.79 -8.64 0.50
CA PHE A 111 4.93 -9.25 1.20
C PHE A 111 4.59 -9.57 2.66
N ILE A 112 3.93 -8.66 3.39
CA ILE A 112 3.48 -8.93 4.76
C ILE A 112 2.50 -10.10 4.81
N GLY A 113 1.56 -10.19 3.85
CA GLY A 113 0.65 -11.34 3.76
C GLY A 113 1.38 -12.67 3.58
N ILE A 114 2.41 -12.72 2.73
CA ILE A 114 3.23 -13.91 2.51
C ILE A 114 4.01 -14.28 3.77
N ILE A 115 4.62 -13.30 4.45
CA ILE A 115 5.40 -13.54 5.68
C ILE A 115 4.50 -14.07 6.79
N SER A 116 3.31 -13.50 6.95
CA SER A 116 2.29 -13.97 7.91
C SER A 116 1.90 -15.43 7.67
N ALA A 117 1.58 -15.80 6.42
CA ALA A 117 1.24 -17.17 6.07
C ALA A 117 2.44 -18.13 6.23
N THR A 118 3.64 -17.69 5.87
CA THR A 118 4.88 -18.48 6.06
C THR A 118 5.12 -18.79 7.53
N ARG A 119 4.86 -17.83 8.42
CA ARG A 119 4.93 -18.04 9.88
C ARG A 119 3.95 -19.09 10.37
N GLY A 120 2.72 -19.11 9.85
CA GLY A 120 1.73 -20.16 10.15
C GLY A 120 2.24 -21.54 9.76
N ILE A 121 2.83 -21.67 8.56
CA ILE A 121 3.46 -22.90 8.09
C ILE A 121 4.60 -23.35 9.00
N LEU A 122 5.49 -22.45 9.39
CA LEU A 122 6.62 -22.78 10.26
C LEU A 122 6.14 -23.22 11.65
N SER A 123 5.17 -22.51 12.23
CA SER A 123 4.61 -22.83 13.56
C SER A 123 3.90 -24.19 13.56
N ILE A 124 3.01 -24.42 12.59
CA ILE A 124 2.24 -25.67 12.49
C ILE A 124 3.15 -26.83 12.07
N GLY A 125 4.04 -26.63 11.10
CA GLY A 125 4.98 -27.65 10.65
C GLY A 125 5.91 -28.10 11.77
N ALA A 126 6.35 -27.16 12.61
CA ALA A 126 7.18 -27.49 13.75
C ALA A 126 6.37 -28.23 14.85
N LEU A 127 5.10 -27.86 15.07
CA LEU A 127 4.18 -28.58 15.97
C LEU A 127 3.99 -30.03 15.56
N LEU A 128 3.78 -30.27 14.26
CA LEU A 128 3.61 -31.60 13.72
C LEU A 128 4.89 -32.43 13.71
N SER A 129 6.05 -31.80 13.91
CA SER A 129 7.36 -32.46 13.90
C SER A 129 7.77 -33.00 15.27
N ILE A 130 7.00 -32.77 16.34
CA ILE A 130 7.34 -33.24 17.69
C ILE A 130 7.21 -34.78 17.75
N PRO A 131 8.31 -35.52 17.97
CA PRO A 131 8.26 -36.97 18.07
C PRO A 131 7.53 -37.41 19.35
N GLY A 132 6.49 -38.24 19.22
CA GLY A 132 5.80 -38.86 20.35
C GLY A 132 4.57 -38.09 20.88
N GLU A 133 4.33 -36.87 20.39
CA GLU A 133 3.11 -36.13 20.68
C GLU A 133 2.05 -36.48 19.63
N THR A 134 1.15 -37.40 19.99
CA THR A 134 0.05 -37.80 19.10
C THR A 134 -1.12 -36.85 19.32
N LEU A 135 -1.25 -35.87 18.42
CA LEU A 135 -2.46 -35.06 18.33
C LEU A 135 -3.68 -35.96 18.11
N LYS A 136 -4.82 -35.58 18.69
CA LYS A 136 -6.09 -36.24 18.36
C LYS A 136 -6.35 -36.11 16.86
N ALA A 137 -6.98 -37.12 16.27
CA ALA A 137 -7.25 -37.15 14.82
C ALA A 137 -7.95 -35.87 14.31
N ASP A 138 -8.89 -35.33 15.10
CA ASP A 138 -9.60 -34.09 14.77
C ASP A 138 -8.69 -32.86 14.80
N GLU A 139 -7.81 -32.76 15.81
CA GLU A 139 -6.86 -31.65 15.95
C GLU A 139 -5.80 -31.68 14.86
N PHE A 140 -5.27 -32.87 14.56
CA PHE A 140 -4.34 -33.07 13.44
C PHE A 140 -4.97 -32.65 12.11
N THR A 141 -6.20 -33.08 11.83
CA THR A 141 -6.91 -32.72 10.60
C THR A 141 -7.14 -31.22 10.51
N ARG A 142 -7.55 -30.58 11.61
CA ARG A 142 -7.71 -29.12 11.67
C ARG A 142 -6.39 -28.39 11.40
N LYS A 143 -5.27 -28.86 11.96
CA LYS A 143 -3.94 -28.28 11.74
C LYS A 143 -3.43 -28.49 10.31
N MET A 144 -3.72 -29.63 9.70
CA MET A 144 -3.44 -29.89 8.28
C MET A 144 -4.23 -28.97 7.35
N ILE A 145 -5.50 -28.69 7.67
CA ILE A 145 -6.31 -27.73 6.92
C ILE A 145 -5.76 -26.31 7.07
N GLU A 146 -5.44 -25.90 8.30
CA GLU A 146 -4.83 -24.60 8.61
C GLU A 146 -3.52 -24.41 7.82
N LEU A 147 -2.66 -25.42 7.82
CA LEU A 147 -1.42 -25.46 7.03
C LEU A 147 -1.67 -25.35 5.51
N GLY A 148 -2.67 -26.07 5.01
CA GLY A 148 -3.06 -26.03 3.59
C GLY A 148 -3.59 -24.66 3.17
N ILE A 149 -4.37 -23.99 4.04
CA ILE A 149 -4.88 -22.64 3.81
C ILE A 149 -3.72 -21.64 3.72
N ASP A 150 -2.75 -21.71 4.63
CA ASP A 150 -1.57 -20.83 4.59
C ASP A 150 -0.79 -20.99 3.27
N ALA A 151 -0.60 -22.23 2.82
CA ALA A 151 0.07 -22.50 1.54
C ALA A 151 -0.71 -21.92 0.34
N VAL A 152 -2.04 -22.06 0.32
CA VAL A 152 -2.91 -21.48 -0.71
C VAL A 152 -2.83 -19.95 -0.70
N ILE A 153 -2.80 -19.32 0.48
CA ILE A 153 -2.66 -17.87 0.61
C ILE A 153 -1.34 -17.39 -0.01
N ILE A 154 -0.22 -18.06 0.28
CA ILE A 154 1.09 -17.70 -0.29
C ILE A 154 1.06 -17.77 -1.83
N VAL A 155 0.49 -18.84 -2.39
CA VAL A 155 0.38 -19.00 -3.84
C VAL A 155 -0.50 -17.91 -4.45
N ALA A 156 -1.66 -17.61 -3.84
CA ALA A 156 -2.58 -16.58 -4.31
C ALA A 156 -1.93 -15.18 -4.27
N LEU A 157 -1.22 -14.85 -3.19
CA LEU A 157 -0.49 -13.58 -3.09
C LEU A 157 0.66 -13.52 -4.09
N GLY A 158 1.40 -14.61 -4.30
CA GLY A 158 2.46 -14.69 -5.31
C GLY A 158 1.95 -14.48 -6.74
N ILE A 159 0.79 -15.07 -7.08
CA ILE A 159 0.12 -14.82 -8.36
C ILE A 159 -0.28 -13.34 -8.48
N THR A 160 -0.81 -12.75 -7.41
CA THR A 160 -1.19 -11.33 -7.38
C THR A 160 0.00 -10.42 -7.66
N ILE A 161 1.17 -10.69 -7.05
CA ILE A 161 2.41 -9.94 -7.32
C ILE A 161 2.79 -10.07 -8.81
N ARG A 162 2.72 -11.28 -9.38
CA ARG A 162 3.04 -11.53 -10.79
C ARG A 162 2.13 -10.75 -11.75
N VAL A 163 0.83 -10.76 -11.48
CA VAL A 163 -0.15 -10.02 -12.29
C VAL A 163 0.08 -8.51 -12.18
N LEU A 164 0.28 -8.01 -10.95
CA LEU A 164 0.56 -6.59 -10.72
C LEU A 164 1.86 -6.14 -11.40
N GLY A 165 2.87 -7.01 -11.44
CA GLY A 165 4.11 -6.76 -12.18
C GLY A 165 3.92 -6.67 -13.69
N LYS A 166 3.11 -7.56 -14.29
CA LYS A 166 2.79 -7.49 -15.74
C LYS A 166 2.04 -6.21 -16.09
N LEU A 167 1.05 -5.82 -15.29
CA LEU A 167 0.23 -4.63 -15.57
C LEU A 167 0.99 -3.29 -15.48
N ALA A 168 2.16 -3.28 -14.85
CA ALA A 168 3.07 -2.14 -14.84
C ALA A 168 3.96 -2.14 -16.09
N SER A 169 4.50 -3.30 -16.47
CA SER A 169 5.34 -3.48 -17.67
C SER A 169 4.57 -3.18 -18.96
N ASP A 170 3.32 -3.65 -19.09
CA ASP A 170 2.52 -3.47 -20.30
C ASP A 170 2.22 -1.97 -20.58
N LYS A 171 2.22 -1.09 -19.55
CA LYS A 171 2.01 0.36 -19.73
C LYS A 171 3.26 1.11 -20.17
N GLU A 172 4.45 0.63 -19.82
CA GLU A 172 5.72 1.21 -20.28
C GLU A 172 5.93 0.91 -21.76
N ASP A 173 5.62 -0.31 -22.19
CA ASP A 173 5.73 -0.73 -23.60
C ASP A 173 4.80 0.13 -24.50
N ASP A 174 3.55 0.36 -24.09
CA ASP A 174 2.60 1.21 -24.83
C ASP A 174 3.03 2.69 -24.88
N ALA A 175 3.62 3.21 -23.79
CA ALA A 175 4.10 4.59 -23.72
C ALA A 175 5.38 4.80 -24.55
N GLU A 176 6.25 3.79 -24.60
CA GLU A 176 7.47 3.80 -25.40
C GLU A 176 7.14 3.76 -26.90
N LEU A 177 6.17 2.93 -27.32
CA LEU A 177 5.69 2.88 -28.71
C LEU A 177 5.08 4.21 -29.18
N VAL A 178 4.35 4.91 -28.33
CA VAL A 178 3.81 6.25 -28.64
C VAL A 178 4.93 7.29 -28.74
N SER A 179 5.93 7.23 -27.85
CA SER A 179 7.09 8.12 -27.91
C SER A 179 7.95 7.88 -29.16
N GLN A 180 8.18 6.63 -29.53
CA GLN A 180 8.89 6.26 -30.78
C GLN A 180 8.09 6.67 -32.02
N THR A 181 6.76 6.49 -32.01
CA THR A 181 5.88 6.94 -33.11
C THR A 181 5.89 8.47 -33.27
N ILE A 182 5.94 9.23 -32.17
CA ILE A 182 6.03 10.71 -32.21
C ILE A 182 7.43 11.17 -32.63
N THR A 183 8.48 10.43 -32.27
CA THR A 183 9.87 10.76 -32.62
C THR A 183 10.22 10.38 -34.07
N GLU A 184 9.56 9.35 -34.62
CA GLU A 184 9.68 8.97 -36.03
C GLU A 184 8.80 9.78 -36.97
N ILE A 185 8.03 10.78 -36.49
CA ILE A 185 7.41 11.75 -37.42
C ILE A 185 8.57 12.45 -38.14
N PRO A 186 8.80 12.19 -39.44
CA PRO A 186 9.83 12.90 -40.15
C PRO A 186 9.46 14.36 -40.06
N ALA A 187 10.42 15.20 -39.67
CA ALA A 187 10.33 16.63 -39.86
C ALA A 187 10.22 16.87 -41.39
N VAL A 188 9.01 16.73 -41.94
CA VAL A 188 8.65 17.22 -43.27
C VAL A 188 8.55 18.72 -43.12
N GLY A 189 9.72 19.34 -43.01
CA GLY A 189 9.91 20.72 -43.39
C GLY A 189 9.64 20.81 -44.88
N GLY A 190 8.42 21.21 -45.23
CA GLY A 190 8.04 21.54 -46.60
C GLY A 190 6.67 21.01 -46.98
N GLN A 191 5.69 21.92 -47.01
CA GLN A 191 4.36 21.78 -47.63
C GLN A 191 3.35 20.88 -46.89
N LEU A 192 2.87 21.36 -45.74
CA LEU A 192 1.47 21.12 -45.39
C LEU A 192 0.62 22.10 -46.20
N THR A 193 0.20 21.70 -47.39
CA THR A 193 -0.92 22.37 -48.06
C THR A 193 -2.15 22.14 -47.18
N VAL A 194 -2.48 23.16 -46.40
CA VAL A 194 -3.74 23.25 -45.68
C VAL A 194 -4.84 23.19 -46.74
N ALA A 195 -5.45 22.02 -46.92
CA ALA A 195 -6.73 21.92 -47.61
C ALA A 195 -7.78 22.60 -46.72
N THR A 196 -7.82 23.92 -46.79
CA THR A 196 -8.98 24.70 -46.39
C THR A 196 -10.12 24.18 -47.25
N THR A 197 -10.92 23.28 -46.68
CA THR A 197 -12.28 23.08 -47.16
C THR A 197 -12.99 24.41 -46.94
N VAL A 198 -12.95 25.26 -47.95
CA VAL A 198 -13.80 26.43 -48.06
C VAL A 198 -15.20 25.88 -48.13
N VAL A 199 -15.92 25.96 -47.01
CA VAL A 199 -17.38 25.83 -46.99
C VAL A 199 -17.90 26.93 -47.93
N ASN A 200 -18.31 26.52 -49.12
CA ASN A 200 -18.98 27.37 -50.10
C ASN A 200 -20.38 27.71 -49.54
N PRO A 201 -20.69 28.97 -49.20
CA PRO A 201 -22.05 29.34 -48.82
C PRO A 201 -22.96 29.22 -50.04
N PRO A 202 -24.25 28.85 -49.86
CA PRO A 202 -25.18 28.72 -50.97
C PRO A 202 -25.38 30.08 -51.64
N HIS A 203 -25.22 30.11 -52.95
CA HIS A 203 -25.50 31.27 -53.79
C HIS A 203 -26.95 31.73 -53.59
N HIS A 204 -27.14 32.81 -52.85
CA HIS A 204 -28.34 33.62 -52.94
C HIS A 204 -28.29 34.37 -54.28
N HIS A 205 -29.22 34.02 -55.18
CA HIS A 205 -29.50 34.81 -56.38
C HIS A 205 -29.89 36.24 -55.98
N GLU A 206 -29.04 37.21 -56.27
CA GLU A 206 -29.44 38.61 -56.35
C GLU A 206 -30.32 38.81 -57.59
N PRO A 207 -31.43 39.57 -57.50
CA PRO A 207 -32.31 39.83 -58.63
C PRO A 207 -31.72 40.93 -59.52
N VAL A 208 -31.68 40.67 -60.83
CA VAL A 208 -31.30 41.65 -61.87
C VAL A 208 -32.41 42.71 -61.99
N PRO A 209 -32.12 44.01 -61.84
CA PRO A 209 -33.11 45.06 -62.06
C PRO A 209 -33.12 45.52 -63.52
N GLY A 210 -34.25 45.25 -64.19
CA GLY A 210 -34.85 46.12 -65.21
C GLY A 210 -34.29 46.06 -66.64
N ASP A 211 -35.11 45.53 -67.55
CA ASP A 211 -35.39 46.15 -68.85
C ASP A 211 -36.82 45.76 -69.28
N VAL A 212 -37.79 46.65 -69.04
CA VAL A 212 -38.59 47.39 -70.04
C VAL A 212 -38.95 46.68 -71.36
N ALA A 213 -40.27 46.68 -71.56
CA ALA A 213 -40.97 46.99 -72.81
C ALA A 213 -41.29 45.86 -73.81
N SER A 214 -42.62 45.75 -73.99
CA SER A 214 -43.41 45.28 -75.15
C SER A 214 -43.72 43.80 -75.27
#